data_AF-A0A7X6FU97-F1
#
_entry.id   AF-A0A7X6FU97-F1
#
_cell.length_a   1.000
_cell.length_b   1.000
_cell.length_c   1.000
_cell.angle_alpha   90.00
_cell.angle_beta   90.00
_cell.angle_gamma   90.00
#
_symmetry.space_group_name_H-M   'P 1'
#
loop_
_entity.id
_entity.type
_entity.pdbx_description
1 polymer ?
#
loop_
_entity_poly.entity_id
_entity_poly.type
_entity_poly.pdbx_seq_one_letter_code
_entity_poly.pdbx_strand_id
1 'polypeptide(L)'
;MSEGLSLYGMIALTHVARDHMRDYHDIELLFRRPFALGRPTESDQTLHTIEAHLASANTAVLAAVYGTLNHWCVVKQFDEHRAYLFDSDHQLHLPKSAFQPQEFIEEGQRRRAHLQPSSIILLNAVSDPIK
;
A
#
# COMPACT_ATOMS: atom_id res chain seq x y z
N MET A 1 -13.73 20.63 5.42
CA MET A 1 -12.91 19.42 5.62
C MET A 1 -12.61 18.88 4.24
N SER A 2 -11.33 18.75 3.87
CA SER A 2 -11.00 18.05 2.62
C SER A 2 -11.33 16.58 2.85
N GLU A 3 -12.36 16.07 2.17
CA GLU A 3 -12.58 14.64 2.09
C GLU A 3 -11.43 14.08 1.26
N GLY A 4 -10.48 13.41 1.92
CA GLY A 4 -9.37 12.74 1.24
C GLY A 4 -9.86 11.69 0.24
N LEU A 5 -8.95 11.09 -0.51
CA LEU A 5 -9.35 10.14 -1.55
C LEU A 5 -9.86 8.81 -0.96
N SER A 6 -11.06 8.39 -1.37
CA SER A 6 -11.62 7.08 -1.02
C SER A 6 -10.93 5.93 -1.76
N LEU A 7 -11.14 4.69 -1.31
CA LEU A 7 -10.65 3.49 -2.01
C LEU A 7 -11.10 3.42 -3.47
N TYR A 8 -12.38 3.71 -3.75
CA TYR A 8 -12.90 3.69 -5.11
C TYR A 8 -12.30 4.81 -5.97
N GLY A 9 -12.10 6.00 -5.39
CA GLY A 9 -11.36 7.08 -6.04
C GLY A 9 -9.93 6.66 -6.37
N MET A 10 -9.26 5.99 -5.43
CA MET A 10 -7.90 5.50 -5.64
C MET A 10 -7.83 4.44 -6.74
N ILE A 11 -8.78 3.49 -6.77
CA ILE A 11 -8.87 2.49 -7.85
C ILE A 11 -9.05 3.18 -9.21
N ALA A 12 -9.94 4.17 -9.31
CA ALA A 12 -10.13 4.92 -10.55
C ALA A 12 -8.83 5.61 -10.99
N LEU A 13 -8.12 6.27 -10.07
CA LEU A 13 -6.83 6.89 -10.39
C LEU A 13 -5.77 5.87 -10.81
N THR A 14 -5.72 4.69 -10.19
CA THR A 14 -4.77 3.65 -10.61
C THR A 14 -5.04 3.15 -12.02
N HIS A 15 -6.31 3.07 -12.45
CA HIS A 15 -6.64 2.74 -13.84
C HIS A 15 -6.19 3.83 -14.81
N VAL A 16 -6.45 5.10 -14.48
CA VAL A 16 -5.98 6.23 -15.31
C VAL A 16 -4.45 6.24 -15.41
N ALA A 17 -3.75 6.02 -14.30
CA ALA A 17 -2.30 5.93 -14.28
C ALA A 17 -1.78 4.74 -15.11
N ARG A 18 -2.43 3.57 -15.01
CA ARG A 18 -2.08 2.41 -15.84
C ARG A 18 -2.17 2.73 -17.33
N ASP A 19 -3.31 3.27 -17.75
CA ASP A 19 -3.58 3.52 -19.15
C ASP A 19 -2.62 4.60 -19.68
N HIS A 20 -2.33 5.64 -18.87
CA HIS A 20 -1.31 6.64 -19.20
C HIS A 20 0.10 6.05 -19.35
N MET A 21 0.53 5.22 -18.41
CA MET A 21 1.87 4.61 -18.45
C MET A 21 2.03 3.66 -19.65
N ARG A 22 0.98 2.93 -20.01
CA ARG A 22 0.98 2.11 -21.22
C ARG A 22 1.04 2.97 -22.48
N ASP A 23 0.13 3.94 -22.61
CA ASP A 23 -0.10 4.63 -23.88
C ASP A 23 1.02 5.66 -24.20
N TYR A 24 1.69 6.19 -23.17
CA TYR A 24 2.70 7.25 -23.35
C TYR A 24 4.12 6.84 -22.98
N HIS A 25 4.29 5.77 -22.19
CA HIS A 25 5.61 5.34 -21.71
C HIS A 25 5.95 3.89 -22.06
N ASP A 26 5.05 3.15 -22.71
CA ASP A 26 5.22 1.72 -23.03
C ASP A 26 5.57 0.87 -21.78
N ILE A 27 5.02 1.28 -20.62
CA ILE A 27 5.20 0.60 -19.34
C ILE A 27 3.86 -0.04 -18.95
N GLU A 28 3.84 -1.37 -18.88
CA GLU A 28 2.69 -2.10 -18.38
C GLU A 28 2.69 -2.14 -16.84
N LEU A 29 1.59 -1.67 -16.22
CA LEU A 29 1.41 -1.72 -14.78
C LEU A 29 0.33 -2.73 -14.39
N LEU A 30 0.67 -3.65 -13.49
CA LEU A 30 -0.26 -4.60 -12.87
C LEU A 30 -0.63 -4.14 -11.47
N PHE A 31 -1.93 -4.16 -11.18
CA PHE A 31 -2.50 -3.81 -9.88
C PHE A 31 -3.24 -5.01 -9.30
N ARG A 32 -2.96 -5.36 -8.04
CA ARG A 32 -3.64 -6.45 -7.32
C ARG A 32 -4.13 -6.00 -5.96
N ARG A 33 -5.28 -6.50 -5.53
CA ARG A 33 -5.84 -6.23 -4.20
C ARG A 33 -5.89 -7.53 -3.38
N PRO A 34 -4.86 -7.83 -2.57
CA PRO A 34 -4.69 -9.13 -1.93
C PRO A 34 -5.82 -9.45 -0.94
N PHE A 35 -6.45 -8.43 -0.36
CA PHE A 35 -7.52 -8.58 0.64
C PHE A 35 -8.88 -8.06 0.15
N ALA A 36 -9.10 -8.06 -1.17
CA ALA A 36 -10.39 -7.63 -1.74
C ALA A 36 -11.55 -8.58 -1.38
N LEU A 37 -11.27 -9.88 -1.30
CA LEU A 37 -12.27 -10.93 -1.10
C LEU A 37 -12.21 -11.60 0.27
N GLY A 38 -11.14 -11.38 1.03
CA GLY A 38 -10.91 -12.00 2.34
C GLY A 38 -10.10 -11.09 3.24
N ARG A 39 -10.49 -11.01 4.52
CA ARG A 39 -9.74 -10.26 5.54
C ARG A 39 -8.54 -11.08 6.01
N PRO A 40 -7.46 -10.43 6.47
CA PRO A 40 -6.37 -11.14 7.11
C PRO A 40 -6.86 -11.90 8.35
N THR A 41 -6.31 -13.09 8.57
CA THR A 41 -6.63 -13.96 9.70
C THR A 41 -5.61 -13.86 10.84
N GLU A 42 -4.44 -13.30 10.56
CA GLU A 42 -3.33 -13.13 11.49
C GLU A 42 -2.83 -11.68 11.47
N SER A 43 -2.25 -11.24 12.59
CA SER A 43 -1.76 -9.85 12.75
C SER A 43 -0.75 -9.45 11.69
N ASP A 44 0.15 -10.37 11.34
CA ASP A 44 1.34 -10.08 10.55
C ASP A 44 1.13 -10.44 9.07
N GLN A 45 -0.03 -11.00 8.73
CA GLN A 45 -0.31 -11.46 7.37
C GLN A 45 -0.25 -10.32 6.34
N THR A 46 -0.74 -9.13 6.70
CA THR A 46 -0.64 -7.95 5.83
C THR A 46 0.81 -7.56 5.62
N LEU A 47 1.61 -7.50 6.68
CA LEU A 47 3.03 -7.16 6.60
C LEU A 47 3.78 -8.17 5.72
N HIS A 48 3.65 -9.48 6.00
CA HIS A 48 4.29 -10.52 5.20
C HIS A 48 3.87 -10.49 3.73
N THR A 49 2.60 -10.21 3.44
CA THR A 49 2.12 -10.08 2.06
C THR A 49 2.80 -8.91 1.33
N ILE A 50 2.94 -7.78 2.01
CA ILE A 50 3.59 -6.59 1.46
C ILE A 50 5.10 -6.85 1.29
N GLU A 51 5.77 -7.41 2.29
CA GLU A 51 7.20 -7.76 2.23
C GLU A 51 7.50 -8.75 1.09
N ALA A 52 6.69 -9.80 0.95
CA ALA A 52 6.85 -10.78 -0.12
C ALA A 52 6.68 -10.14 -1.51
N HIS A 53 5.76 -9.17 -1.65
CA HIS A 53 5.60 -8.43 -2.91
C HIS A 53 6.80 -7.54 -3.20
N LEU A 54 7.26 -6.79 -2.19
CA LEU A 54 8.40 -5.87 -2.31
C LEU A 54 9.76 -6.57 -2.46
N ALA A 55 9.84 -7.88 -2.23
CA ALA A 55 11.04 -8.68 -2.50
C ALA A 55 11.34 -8.81 -4.01
N SER A 56 10.36 -8.51 -4.88
CA SER A 56 10.55 -8.50 -6.34
C SER A 56 10.91 -7.09 -6.83
N ALA A 57 11.81 -7.01 -7.80
CA ALA A 57 12.15 -5.74 -8.45
C ALA A 57 10.91 -5.10 -9.11
N ASN A 58 10.95 -3.78 -9.31
CA ASN A 58 9.90 -3.01 -10.00
C ASN A 58 8.51 -3.07 -9.34
N THR A 59 8.48 -3.32 -8.03
CA THR A 59 7.25 -3.34 -7.25
C THR A 59 7.14 -2.16 -6.30
N ALA A 60 5.90 -1.82 -5.97
CA ALA A 60 5.56 -0.89 -4.90
C ALA A 60 4.22 -1.31 -4.28
N VAL A 61 3.89 -0.77 -3.10
CA VAL A 61 2.58 -0.98 -2.48
C VAL A 61 1.96 0.36 -2.14
N LEU A 62 0.72 0.55 -2.54
CA LEU A 62 -0.10 1.67 -2.13
C LEU A 62 -1.03 1.20 -1.01
N ALA A 63 -0.97 1.86 0.13
CA ALA A 63 -1.73 1.49 1.31
C ALA A 63 -2.37 2.70 1.98
N ALA A 64 -3.60 2.54 2.45
CA ALA A 64 -4.22 3.51 3.34
C ALA A 64 -3.89 3.18 4.80
N VAL A 65 -3.36 4.18 5.51
CA VAL A 65 -3.06 4.12 6.94
C VAL A 65 -3.98 5.10 7.67
N TYR A 66 -4.72 4.60 8.65
CA TYR A 66 -5.69 5.33 9.47
C TYR A 66 -5.18 5.56 10.89
N GLY A 67 -5.95 6.28 11.71
CA GLY A 67 -5.61 6.58 13.10
C GLY A 67 -4.97 7.96 13.21
N THR A 68 -3.69 8.02 13.58
CA THR A 68 -2.97 9.31 13.73
C THR A 68 -2.59 9.97 12.41
N LEU A 69 -2.56 9.24 11.29
CA LEU A 69 -2.10 9.74 9.99
C LEU A 69 -3.26 9.99 9.00
N ASN A 70 -4.18 9.02 8.87
CA ASN A 70 -5.32 9.06 7.92
C ASN A 70 -4.92 9.47 6.50
N HIS A 71 -4.03 8.70 5.87
CA HIS A 71 -3.36 9.03 4.61
C HIS A 71 -3.14 7.81 3.71
N TRP A 72 -3.03 8.04 2.41
CA TRP A 72 -2.55 7.06 1.43
C TRP A 72 -1.05 7.21 1.24
N CYS A 73 -0.29 6.15 1.50
CA CYS A 73 1.17 6.16 1.32
C CYS A 73 1.62 5.09 0.32
N VAL A 74 2.71 5.38 -0.38
CA VAL A 74 3.43 4.40 -1.18
C VAL A 74 4.56 3.81 -0.34
N VAL A 75 4.51 2.52 -0.06
CA VAL A 75 5.56 1.75 0.59
C VAL A 75 6.50 1.18 -0.46
N LYS A 76 7.80 1.43 -0.28
CA LYS A 76 8.85 0.94 -1.20
C LYS A 76 9.70 -0.16 -0.62
N GLN A 77 9.92 -0.16 0.68
CA GLN A 77 10.76 -1.14 1.36
C GLN A 77 10.45 -1.17 2.86
N PHE A 78 10.89 -2.24 3.50
CA PHE A 78 10.94 -2.38 4.94
C PHE A 78 12.37 -2.65 5.40
N ASP A 79 12.76 -2.09 6.55
CA ASP A 79 13.93 -2.57 7.30
C ASP A 79 13.48 -3.40 8.53
N GLU A 80 14.34 -3.57 9.53
CA GLU A 80 14.01 -4.32 10.74
C GLU A 80 12.83 -3.72 11.53
N HIS A 81 12.62 -2.40 11.46
CA HIS A 81 11.70 -1.68 12.35
C HIS A 81 10.70 -0.76 11.62
N ARG A 82 10.97 -0.39 10.38
CA ARG A 82 10.30 0.71 9.68
C ARG A 82 9.91 0.33 8.25
N ALA A 83 8.83 0.94 7.79
CA ALA A 83 8.48 1.04 6.39
C ALA A 83 9.00 2.38 5.85
N TYR A 84 9.66 2.35 4.69
CA TYR A 84 10.04 3.56 3.98
C TYR A 84 8.95 3.93 2.98
N LEU A 85 8.58 5.20 3.05
CA LEU A 85 7.49 5.75 2.27
C LEU A 85 8.03 6.67 1.19
N PHE A 86 7.32 6.74 0.07
CA PHE A 86 7.58 7.72 -0.97
C PHE A 86 6.49 8.79 -0.97
N ASP A 87 6.94 10.03 -0.82
CA ASP A 87 6.13 11.24 -1.01
C ASP A 87 4.84 11.30 -0.18
N SER A 88 4.88 10.79 1.05
CA SER A 88 3.74 10.88 1.98
C SER A 88 3.90 12.07 2.93
N ASP A 89 3.46 13.25 2.51
CA ASP A 89 3.30 14.46 3.34
C ASP A 89 4.45 14.72 4.34
N HIS A 90 5.68 14.80 3.83
CA HIS A 90 6.93 14.94 4.59
C HIS A 90 7.28 13.80 5.57
N GLN A 91 6.42 12.79 5.72
CA GLN A 91 6.67 11.60 6.49
C GLN A 91 7.34 10.53 5.63
N LEU A 92 8.65 10.36 5.81
CA LEU A 92 9.44 9.40 5.02
C LEU A 92 9.39 7.97 5.56
N HIS A 93 8.90 7.78 6.79
CA HIS A 93 8.88 6.49 7.46
C HIS A 93 7.70 6.33 8.41
N LEU A 94 7.26 5.08 8.54
CA LEU A 94 6.31 4.62 9.56
C LEU A 94 6.91 3.41 10.29
N PRO A 95 6.59 3.18 11.57
CA PRO A 95 6.94 1.93 12.23
C PRO A 95 6.22 0.76 11.52
N LYS A 96 6.85 -0.41 11.43
CA LYS A 96 6.23 -1.63 10.89
C LYS A 96 4.87 -1.95 11.52
N SER A 97 4.75 -1.64 12.81
CA SER A 97 3.53 -1.84 13.57
C SER A 97 2.33 -1.02 13.07
N ALA A 98 2.55 0.01 12.23
CA ALA A 98 1.48 0.73 11.53
C ALA A 98 0.85 -0.07 10.38
N PHE A 99 1.47 -1.17 9.96
CA PHE A 99 0.98 -2.06 8.89
C PHE A 99 0.17 -3.24 9.42
N GLN A 100 -0.09 -3.25 10.73
CA GLN A 100 -0.98 -4.18 11.38
C GLN A 100 -2.45 -3.70 11.24
N PRO A 101 -3.40 -4.59 10.93
CA PRO A 101 -4.82 -4.26 10.88
C PRO A 101 -5.37 -3.88 12.27
N GLN A 102 -6.35 -2.97 12.31
CA GLN A 102 -6.92 -2.43 13.55
C GLN A 102 -7.45 -3.51 14.50
N GLU A 103 -8.06 -4.57 13.94
CA GLU A 103 -8.65 -5.68 14.67
C GLU A 103 -7.65 -6.47 15.52
N PHE A 104 -6.36 -6.39 15.21
CA PHE A 104 -5.30 -7.06 15.96
C PHE A 104 -4.57 -6.11 16.92
N ILE A 105 -5.04 -4.87 17.08
CA ILE A 105 -4.45 -3.86 17.96
C ILE A 105 -5.15 -3.90 19.32
N GLU A 106 -4.35 -3.94 20.39
CA GLU A 106 -4.85 -3.84 21.75
C GLU A 106 -5.70 -2.57 21.95
N GLU A 107 -6.76 -2.66 22.75
CA GLU A 107 -7.75 -1.61 22.90
C GLU A 107 -7.15 -0.25 23.34
N GLY A 108 -6.15 -0.28 24.22
CA GLY A 108 -5.42 0.91 24.67
C GLY A 108 -4.57 1.59 23.59
N GLN A 109 -4.33 0.91 22.47
CA GLN A 109 -3.46 1.38 21.38
C GLN A 109 -4.23 1.72 20.10
N ARG A 110 -5.56 1.59 20.06
CA ARG A 110 -6.38 1.79 18.84
C ARG A 110 -6.27 3.18 18.19
N ARG A 111 -5.73 4.17 18.90
CA ARG A 111 -5.46 5.50 18.33
C ARG A 111 -4.22 5.54 17.43
N ARG A 112 -3.33 4.54 17.49
CA ARG A 112 -2.11 4.49 16.68
C ARG A 112 -2.42 4.34 15.19
N ALA A 113 -1.42 4.72 14.37
CA ALA A 113 -1.44 4.46 12.94
C ALA A 113 -1.66 2.95 12.68
N HIS A 114 -2.57 2.62 11.78
CA HIS A 114 -2.89 1.24 11.43
C HIS A 114 -3.37 1.13 9.99
N LEU A 115 -3.15 -0.03 9.39
CA LEU A 115 -3.47 -0.23 7.99
C LEU A 115 -4.91 -0.72 7.83
N GLN A 116 -5.57 -0.31 6.75
CA GLN A 116 -6.84 -0.89 6.32
C GLN A 116 -6.58 -1.97 5.24
N PRO A 117 -6.77 -3.27 5.52
CA PRO A 117 -6.39 -4.34 4.59
C PRO A 117 -7.06 -4.25 3.21
N SER A 118 -8.35 -3.90 3.17
CA SER A 118 -9.10 -3.71 1.92
C SER A 118 -8.54 -2.59 1.04
N SER A 119 -7.72 -1.73 1.62
CA SER A 119 -7.10 -0.56 0.99
C SER A 119 -5.61 -0.80 0.70
N ILE A 120 -5.18 -2.06 0.57
CA ILE A 120 -3.87 -2.43 0.01
C ILE A 120 -4.03 -2.67 -1.49
N ILE A 121 -3.18 -1.99 -2.27
CA ILE A 121 -3.01 -2.22 -3.70
C ILE A 121 -1.52 -2.53 -3.93
N LEU A 122 -1.26 -3.71 -4.47
CA LEU A 122 0.08 -4.14 -4.88
C LEU A 122 0.30 -3.71 -6.34
N LEU A 123 1.42 -3.05 -6.60
CA LEU A 123 1.79 -2.52 -7.92
C LEU A 123 3.03 -3.26 -8.43
N ASN A 124 3.03 -3.62 -9.70
CA ASN A 124 4.19 -4.18 -10.39
C ASN A 124 4.30 -3.57 -11.78
N ALA A 125 5.46 -2.99 -12.10
CA ALA A 125 5.79 -2.60 -13.47
C ALA A 125 6.39 -3.80 -14.21
N VAL A 126 5.64 -4.31 -15.18
CA VAL A 126 6.06 -5.40 -16.03
C VAL A 126 6.96 -4.81 -17.10
N SER A 127 8.23 -5.16 -17.06
CA SER A 127 9.12 -4.94 -18.19
C SER A 127 8.96 -6.15 -19.10
N ASP A 128 8.53 -5.95 -20.35
CA ASP A 128 8.77 -6.97 -21.36
C ASP A 128 10.30 -7.21 -21.43
N PRO A 129 10.77 -8.46 -21.54
CA PRO A 129 12.14 -8.68 -21.97
C PRO A 129 12.25 -8.05 -23.36
N ILE A 130 13.07 -7.01 -23.48
CA ILE A 130 13.40 -6.35 -24.75
C ILE A 130 13.71 -7.46 -25.76
N LYS A 131 12.91 -7.54 -26.83
CA LYS A 131 13.14 -8.43 -27.97
C LYS A 131 14.44 -8.11 -28.69
#